data_AF-A0A2D6A9A0-F1
#
_entry.id   AF-A0A2D6A9A0-F1
#
_cell.length_a   1.000
_cell.length_b   1.000
_cell.length_c   1.000
_cell.angle_alpha   90.00
_cell.angle_beta   90.00
_cell.angle_gamma   90.00
#
_symmetry.space_group_name_H-M   'P 1'
#
loop_
_entity.id
_entity.type
_entity.pdbx_description
1 polymer ?
#
loop_
_entity_poly.entity_id
_entity_poly.type
_entity_poly.pdbx_seq_one_letter_code
_entity_poly.pdbx_strand_id
1 'polypeptide(L)'
;MTESAVPAPRPLGQTAYLAAPGYVQQLIDEVGDVAVVHDRLVLADGAARNVAWAQNVWHEPVSLRIASISEGARALRAIQRNWALYSCAQHRRATLIQDKLPHVSGRPLLFPADTPSAPLGSWTLVDRDTIIAAPRCSSPFANGEPR
;
A
#
# COMPACT_ATOMS: atom_id res chain seq x y z
N MET A 1 27.43 -3.91 -18.67
CA MET A 1 26.04 -4.10 -18.21
C MET A 1 25.97 -3.51 -16.82
N THR A 2 25.43 -2.30 -16.68
CA THR A 2 25.31 -1.62 -15.37
C THR A 2 24.24 -2.33 -14.56
N GLU A 3 24.67 -3.01 -13.49
CA GLU A 3 23.78 -3.54 -12.46
C GLU A 3 23.12 -2.36 -11.75
N SER A 4 21.85 -2.08 -12.07
CA SER A 4 21.11 -0.98 -11.43
C SER A 4 20.96 -1.28 -9.94
N ALA A 5 21.46 -0.40 -9.08
CA ALA A 5 21.30 -0.51 -7.63
C ALA A 5 19.80 -0.59 -7.26
N VAL A 6 19.44 -1.24 -6.16
CA VAL A 6 18.04 -1.25 -5.68
C VAL A 6 17.67 0.18 -5.34
N PRO A 7 16.55 0.73 -5.86
CA PRO A 7 16.14 2.08 -5.51
C PRO A 7 15.89 2.15 -3.99
N ALA A 8 16.51 3.11 -3.33
CA ALA A 8 16.39 3.29 -1.90
C ALA A 8 15.00 3.85 -1.54
N PRO A 9 14.29 3.26 -0.56
CA PRO A 9 13.03 3.81 -0.06
C PRO A 9 13.25 5.17 0.59
N ARG A 10 12.46 6.16 0.20
CA ARG A 10 12.44 7.49 0.82
C ARG A 10 11.22 7.62 1.73
N PRO A 11 11.39 7.83 3.04
CA PRO A 11 10.28 8.10 3.95
C PRO A 11 9.47 9.32 3.48
N LEU A 12 8.14 9.21 3.48
CA LEU A 12 7.28 10.33 3.10
C LEU A 12 6.98 11.29 4.25
N GLY A 13 7.23 10.89 5.50
CA GLY A 13 6.84 11.68 6.68
C GLY A 13 5.32 11.83 6.84
N GLN A 14 4.56 10.95 6.20
CA GLN A 14 3.11 11.00 6.08
C GLN A 14 2.47 9.74 6.68
N THR A 15 1.15 9.71 6.73
CA THR A 15 0.35 8.50 6.91
C THR A 15 -0.60 8.38 5.72
N ALA A 16 -0.73 7.18 5.16
CA ALA A 16 -1.72 6.94 4.10
C ALA A 16 -2.94 6.22 4.67
N TYR A 17 -4.13 6.70 4.34
CA TYR A 17 -5.40 6.20 4.82
C TYR A 17 -6.19 5.72 3.61
N LEU A 18 -6.49 4.43 3.57
CA LEU A 18 -7.36 3.86 2.55
C LEU A 18 -8.81 3.94 3.03
N ALA A 19 -9.61 4.79 2.42
CA ALA A 19 -11.04 4.93 2.73
C ALA A 19 -11.80 3.64 2.41
N ALA A 20 -12.86 3.34 3.16
CA ALA A 20 -13.87 2.38 2.72
C ALA A 20 -14.53 2.83 1.39
N PRO A 21 -15.01 1.90 0.54
CA PRO A 21 -15.69 2.27 -0.70
C PRO A 21 -16.85 3.24 -0.44
N GLY A 22 -16.86 4.39 -1.12
CA GLY A 22 -17.90 5.41 -0.98
C GLY A 22 -17.73 6.39 0.19
N TYR A 23 -16.65 6.29 0.98
CA TYR A 23 -16.41 7.13 2.17
C TYR A 23 -15.19 8.05 2.06
N VAL A 24 -14.70 8.31 0.85
CA VAL A 24 -13.49 9.12 0.63
C VAL A 24 -13.67 10.54 1.17
N GLN A 25 -14.81 11.17 0.94
CA GLN A 25 -15.05 12.55 1.38
C GLN A 25 -15.10 12.63 2.91
N GLN A 26 -15.79 11.71 3.57
CA GLN A 26 -15.89 11.64 5.02
C GLN A 26 -14.51 11.41 5.65
N LEU A 27 -13.66 10.60 5.01
CA LEU A 27 -12.28 10.43 5.45
C LEU A 27 -11.47 11.72 5.27
N ILE A 28 -11.61 12.42 4.15
CA ILE A 28 -10.92 13.71 3.93
C ILE A 28 -11.35 14.73 5.00
N ASP A 29 -12.65 14.84 5.26
CA ASP A 29 -13.20 15.77 6.25
C ASP A 29 -12.72 15.44 7.68
N GLU A 30 -12.61 14.16 8.02
CA GLU A 30 -12.10 13.69 9.32
C GLU A 30 -10.58 13.90 9.46
N VAL A 31 -9.82 13.64 8.41
CA VAL A 31 -8.36 13.81 8.38
C VAL A 31 -7.96 15.29 8.37
N GLY A 32 -8.75 16.15 7.73
CA GLY A 32 -8.50 17.58 7.64
C GLY A 32 -7.39 17.90 6.64
N ASP A 33 -6.19 18.25 7.14
CA ASP A 33 -5.04 18.64 6.32
C ASP A 33 -4.49 17.46 5.49
N VAL A 34 -5.12 17.23 4.34
CA VAL A 34 -4.77 16.20 3.36
C VAL A 34 -3.74 16.76 2.37
N ALA A 35 -2.63 16.06 2.19
CA ALA A 35 -1.57 16.44 1.25
C ALA A 35 -1.90 16.02 -0.18
N VAL A 36 -2.37 14.78 -0.38
CA VAL A 36 -2.72 14.25 -1.69
C VAL A 36 -3.75 13.13 -1.59
N VAL A 37 -4.57 12.97 -2.63
CA VAL A 37 -5.57 11.90 -2.74
C VAL A 37 -5.34 11.12 -4.03
N HIS A 38 -5.23 9.80 -3.92
CA HIS A 38 -5.14 8.85 -5.03
C HIS A 38 -6.33 7.89 -4.97
N ASP A 39 -7.42 8.23 -5.67
CA ASP A 39 -8.71 7.51 -5.60
C ASP A 39 -9.21 7.43 -4.13
N ARG A 40 -9.14 6.28 -3.46
CA ARG A 40 -9.50 6.11 -2.05
C ARG A 40 -8.34 6.26 -1.07
N LEU A 41 -7.10 6.34 -1.56
CA LEU A 41 -5.91 6.48 -0.73
C LEU A 41 -5.62 7.96 -0.47
N VAL A 42 -5.88 8.39 0.75
CA VAL A 42 -5.68 9.76 1.25
C VAL A 42 -4.35 9.82 2.00
N LEU A 43 -3.43 10.68 1.60
CA LEU A 43 -2.18 10.92 2.33
C LEU A 43 -2.28 12.22 3.13
N ALA A 44 -1.87 12.17 4.39
CA ALA A 44 -1.77 13.33 5.25
C ALA A 44 -0.42 13.36 5.98
N ASP A 45 0.06 14.57 6.27
CA ASP A 45 1.34 14.76 6.94
C ASP A 45 1.29 14.31 8.40
N GLY A 46 2.43 13.79 8.87
CA GLY A 46 2.62 13.40 10.26
C GLY A 46 2.17 11.98 10.60
N ALA A 47 2.04 11.75 11.91
CA ALA A 47 1.79 10.44 12.49
C ALA A 47 0.34 9.97 12.33
N ALA A 48 0.14 8.65 12.39
CA ALA A 48 -1.17 8.05 12.25
C ALA A 48 -2.12 8.47 13.38
N ARG A 49 -3.21 9.10 12.98
CA ARG A 49 -4.38 9.42 13.80
C ARG A 49 -5.43 8.30 13.72
N ASN A 50 -6.22 8.16 14.78
CA ASN A 50 -7.39 7.28 14.79
C ASN A 50 -8.50 7.92 13.96
N VAL A 51 -8.84 7.31 12.83
CA VAL A 51 -9.86 7.81 11.90
C VAL A 51 -10.87 6.68 11.61
N ALA A 52 -12.14 6.98 11.80
CA ALA A 52 -13.21 5.98 11.72
C ALA A 52 -13.48 5.52 10.28
N TRP A 53 -13.23 6.39 9.30
CA TRP A 53 -13.54 6.11 7.89
C TRP A 53 -12.41 5.40 7.11
N ALA A 54 -11.27 5.12 7.76
CA ALA A 54 -10.19 4.36 7.13
C ALA A 54 -10.39 2.84 7.30
N GLN A 55 -10.47 2.14 6.17
CA GLN A 55 -10.51 0.68 6.12
C GLN A 55 -9.11 0.07 6.34
N ASN A 56 -8.06 0.78 5.95
CA ASN A 56 -6.67 0.38 6.21
C ASN A 56 -5.79 1.62 6.38
N VAL A 57 -4.88 1.60 7.35
CA VAL A 57 -3.93 2.67 7.62
C VAL A 57 -2.52 2.18 7.31
N TRP A 58 -1.84 2.89 6.43
CA TRP A 58 -0.48 2.63 5.98
C TRP A 58 0.46 3.47 6.82
N HIS A 59 1.22 2.82 7.69
CA HIS A 59 2.13 3.48 8.59
C HIS A 59 3.49 3.68 7.95
N GLU A 60 4.07 4.88 8.13
CA GLU A 60 5.40 5.26 7.64
C GLU A 60 5.61 4.86 6.16
N PRO A 61 4.71 5.26 5.25
CA PRO A 61 4.83 4.95 3.85
C PRO A 61 6.13 5.54 3.28
N VAL A 62 6.73 4.78 2.39
CA VAL A 62 7.93 5.15 1.65
C VAL A 62 7.59 5.31 0.17
N SER A 63 8.30 6.22 -0.50
CA SER A 63 8.28 6.34 -1.95
C SER A 63 9.48 5.63 -2.56
N LEU A 64 9.24 4.96 -3.69
CA LEU A 64 10.25 4.26 -4.48
C LEU A 64 10.12 4.72 -5.93
N ARG A 65 11.23 5.23 -6.49
CA ARG A 65 11.32 5.56 -7.92
C ARG A 65 11.87 4.37 -8.68
N ILE A 66 11.17 3.94 -9.71
CA ILE A 66 11.50 2.73 -10.48
C ILE A 66 11.62 3.07 -11.97
N ALA A 67 12.56 2.46 -12.67
CA ALA A 67 12.68 2.54 -14.12
C ALA A 67 11.95 1.38 -14.83
N SER A 68 11.75 0.25 -14.13
CA SER A 68 11.16 -0.95 -14.73
C SER A 68 10.29 -1.76 -13.78
N ILE A 69 9.46 -2.63 -14.34
CA ILE A 69 8.62 -3.59 -13.60
C ILE A 69 9.48 -4.51 -12.71
N SER A 70 10.59 -5.03 -13.26
CA SER A 70 11.49 -5.92 -12.52
C SER A 70 12.16 -5.20 -11.35
N GLU A 71 12.53 -3.94 -11.55
CA GLU A 71 13.14 -3.12 -10.50
C GLU A 71 12.15 -2.83 -9.37
N GLY A 72 10.90 -2.47 -9.68
CA GLY A 72 9.87 -2.26 -8.66
C GLY A 72 9.58 -3.52 -7.83
N ALA A 73 9.47 -4.68 -8.49
CA ALA A 73 9.30 -5.94 -7.78
C ALA A 73 10.50 -6.28 -6.88
N ARG A 74 11.73 -6.00 -7.33
CA ARG A 74 12.94 -6.20 -6.52
C ARG A 74 12.98 -5.24 -5.32
N ALA A 75 12.63 -3.97 -5.51
CA ALA A 75 12.61 -2.97 -4.44
C ALA A 75 11.61 -3.33 -3.33
N LEU A 76 10.38 -3.74 -3.70
CA LEU A 76 9.38 -4.21 -2.74
C LEU A 76 9.86 -5.46 -1.98
N ARG A 77 10.44 -6.44 -2.69
CA ARG A 77 11.00 -7.65 -2.05
C ARG A 77 12.17 -7.35 -1.10
N ALA A 78 12.95 -6.31 -1.36
CA ALA A 78 14.04 -5.89 -0.49
C ALA A 78 13.54 -5.30 0.84
N ILE A 79 12.31 -4.78 0.87
CA ILE A 79 11.67 -4.29 2.10
C ILE A 79 11.03 -5.46 2.87
N GLN A 80 10.15 -6.24 2.21
CA GLN A 80 9.56 -7.46 2.80
C GLN A 80 8.96 -8.40 1.74
N ARG A 81 8.46 -9.56 2.18
CA ARG A 81 7.91 -10.60 1.29
C ARG A 81 6.43 -10.41 0.95
N ASN A 82 5.61 -10.01 1.92
CA ASN A 82 4.15 -10.01 1.81
C ASN A 82 3.62 -8.63 1.41
N TRP A 83 2.93 -8.56 0.28
CA TRP A 83 2.44 -7.31 -0.30
C TRP A 83 1.03 -7.46 -0.88
N ALA A 84 0.15 -6.55 -0.50
CA ALA A 84 -1.15 -6.32 -1.10
C ALA A 84 -1.08 -5.10 -2.03
N LEU A 85 -1.47 -5.28 -3.30
CA LEU A 85 -1.62 -4.18 -4.24
C LEU A 85 -2.97 -3.48 -4.02
N TYR A 86 -2.91 -2.18 -3.76
CA TYR A 86 -4.01 -1.26 -3.98
C TYR A 86 -3.83 -0.59 -5.35
N SER A 87 -4.64 -0.97 -6.34
CA SER A 87 -4.49 -0.52 -7.73
C SER A 87 -5.37 0.71 -8.01
N CYS A 88 -4.89 1.92 -7.68
CA CYS A 88 -5.61 3.17 -7.99
C CYS A 88 -5.25 3.78 -9.35
N ALA A 89 -4.07 3.45 -9.89
CA ALA A 89 -3.57 3.94 -11.16
C ALA A 89 -2.67 2.89 -11.82
N GLN A 90 -2.30 3.13 -13.08
CA GLN A 90 -1.34 2.29 -13.83
C GLN A 90 -1.65 0.79 -13.76
N HIS A 91 -2.93 0.41 -13.76
CA HIS A 91 -3.41 -0.93 -13.39
C HIS A 91 -2.61 -2.06 -14.02
N ARG A 92 -2.38 -2.00 -15.35
CA ARG A 92 -1.61 -3.01 -16.07
C ARG A 92 -0.17 -3.13 -15.56
N ARG A 93 0.53 -2.01 -15.33
CA ARG A 93 1.92 -2.02 -14.87
C ARG A 93 2.01 -2.45 -13.40
N ALA A 94 1.06 -2.02 -12.57
CA ALA A 94 0.96 -2.46 -11.18
C ALA A 94 0.73 -3.98 -11.08
N THR A 95 -0.20 -4.53 -11.88
CA THR A 95 -0.42 -5.99 -11.98
C THR A 95 0.85 -6.72 -12.40
N LEU A 96 1.57 -6.24 -13.41
CA LEU A 96 2.81 -6.89 -13.86
C LEU A 96 3.93 -6.87 -12.79
N ILE A 97 3.94 -5.87 -11.90
CA ILE A 97 4.84 -5.86 -10.74
C ILE A 97 4.34 -6.88 -9.71
N GLN A 98 3.05 -6.88 -9.40
CA GLN A 98 2.43 -7.82 -8.46
C GLN A 98 2.64 -9.29 -8.87
N ASP A 99 2.55 -9.60 -10.16
CA ASP A 99 2.77 -10.95 -10.71
C ASP A 99 4.18 -11.48 -10.45
N LYS A 100 5.14 -10.57 -10.21
CA LYS A 100 6.51 -10.95 -9.82
C LYS A 100 6.63 -11.15 -8.32
N LEU A 101 5.79 -10.55 -7.49
CA LEU A 101 5.90 -10.67 -6.03
C LEU A 101 5.47 -12.07 -5.55
N PRO A 102 5.95 -12.52 -4.37
CA PRO A 102 5.43 -13.74 -3.75
C PRO A 102 3.91 -13.66 -3.58
N HIS A 103 3.21 -14.73 -3.94
CA HIS A 103 1.76 -14.80 -3.79
C HIS A 103 1.39 -14.81 -2.31
N VAL A 104 0.48 -13.91 -1.91
CA VAL A 104 -0.15 -13.91 -0.59
C VAL A 104 -1.50 -14.62 -0.73
N SER A 105 -1.64 -15.77 -0.08
CA SER A 105 -2.87 -16.56 -0.14
C SER A 105 -4.02 -15.86 0.59
N GLY A 106 -5.07 -15.47 -0.13
CA GLY A 106 -6.34 -15.07 0.45
C GLY A 106 -7.26 -16.27 0.65
N ARG A 107 -6.79 -17.27 1.41
CA ARG A 107 -7.61 -18.48 1.67
C ARG A 107 -8.88 -18.04 2.43
N PRO A 108 -10.08 -18.52 2.02
CA PRO A 108 -11.32 -18.16 2.70
C PRO A 108 -11.25 -18.47 4.20
N LEU A 109 -11.73 -17.54 5.02
CA LEU A 109 -11.84 -17.74 6.46
C LEU A 109 -13.05 -18.60 6.78
N LEU A 110 -12.81 -19.78 7.38
CA LEU A 110 -13.88 -20.63 7.92
C LEU A 110 -14.12 -20.26 9.38
N PHE A 111 -15.32 -19.80 9.71
CA PHE A 111 -15.62 -19.34 11.07
C PHE A 111 -15.77 -20.49 12.07
N PRO A 112 -15.24 -20.36 13.30
CA PRO A 112 -14.35 -19.29 13.77
C PRO A 112 -12.90 -19.49 13.24
N ALA A 113 -12.30 -18.43 12.71
CA ALA A 113 -10.89 -18.42 12.28
C ALA A 113 -10.14 -17.27 12.96
N ASP A 114 -8.87 -17.53 13.29
CA ASP A 114 -7.96 -16.50 13.76
C ASP A 114 -7.57 -15.55 12.62
N THR A 115 -7.29 -14.29 12.95
CA THR A 115 -6.74 -13.33 12.00
C THR A 115 -5.33 -13.75 11.55
N PRO A 116 -4.95 -13.53 10.28
CA PRO A 116 -3.59 -13.76 9.83
C PRO A 116 -2.58 -12.99 10.71
N SER A 117 -1.56 -13.70 11.22
CA SER A 117 -0.53 -13.12 12.08
C SER A 117 0.69 -12.61 11.31
N ALA A 118 0.84 -13.02 10.04
CA ALA A 118 1.94 -12.57 9.20
C ALA A 118 1.73 -11.09 8.81
N PRO A 119 2.76 -10.23 8.94
CA PRO A 119 2.64 -8.84 8.52
C PRO A 119 2.34 -8.78 7.02
N LEU A 120 1.39 -7.92 6.66
CA LEU A 120 0.98 -7.66 5.29
C LEU A 120 1.18 -6.17 4.98
N GLY A 121 2.15 -5.87 4.13
CA GLY A 121 2.32 -4.52 3.61
C GLY A 121 1.32 -4.22 2.51
N SER A 122 1.07 -2.94 2.30
CA SER A 122 0.27 -2.45 1.17
C SER A 122 1.11 -1.55 0.29
N TRP A 123 0.86 -1.59 -1.02
CA TRP A 123 1.57 -0.74 -1.96
C TRP A 123 0.67 -0.34 -3.13
N THR A 124 1.02 0.75 -3.78
CA THR A 124 0.36 1.25 -4.98
C THR A 124 1.36 1.88 -5.94
N LEU A 125 0.98 1.96 -7.21
CA LEU A 125 1.73 2.62 -8.27
C LEU A 125 0.96 3.89 -8.67
N VAL A 126 1.31 5.03 -8.07
CA VAL A 126 0.56 6.29 -8.19
C VAL A 126 0.77 6.99 -9.54
N ASP A 127 1.93 6.76 -10.15
CA ASP A 127 2.26 7.17 -11.52
C ASP A 127 3.11 6.09 -12.19
N ARG A 128 3.55 6.31 -13.44
CA ARG A 128 4.32 5.33 -14.22
C ARG A 128 5.51 4.72 -13.45
N ASP A 129 6.18 5.52 -12.62
CA ASP A 129 7.49 5.25 -12.08
C ASP A 129 7.61 5.54 -10.56
N THR A 130 6.52 5.91 -9.88
CA THR A 130 6.46 6.07 -8.42
C THR A 130 5.60 5.01 -7.76
N ILE A 131 6.24 4.18 -6.93
CA ILE A 131 5.55 3.33 -5.96
C ILE A 131 5.44 4.08 -4.63
N ILE A 132 4.28 3.99 -4.00
CA ILE A 132 4.11 4.25 -2.57
C ILE A 132 3.88 2.90 -1.89
N ALA A 133 4.66 2.60 -0.86
CA ALA A 133 4.56 1.33 -0.15
C ALA A 133 4.64 1.56 1.36
N ALA A 134 3.86 0.81 2.12
CA ALA A 134 3.94 0.80 3.58
C ALA A 134 4.10 -0.64 4.06
N PRO A 135 5.21 -0.97 4.73
CA PRO A 135 5.44 -2.33 5.18
C PRO A 135 4.53 -2.72 6.35
N ARG A 136 4.09 -1.73 7.14
CA ARG A 136 3.22 -1.90 8.30
C ARG A 136 1.86 -1.26 8.03
N CYS A 137 0.81 -2.08 8.11
CA CYS A 137 -0.57 -1.65 7.92
C CYS A 137 -1.40 -1.98 9.16
N SER A 138 -2.51 -1.27 9.39
CA SER A 138 -3.42 -1.55 10.50
C SER A 138 -4.30 -2.78 10.26
N SER A 139 -4.58 -3.12 9.00
CA SER A 139 -5.37 -4.31 8.66
C SER A 139 -4.49 -5.51 8.31
N PRO A 140 -4.80 -6.73 8.81
CA PRO A 140 -4.15 -7.97 8.38
C PRO A 140 -4.67 -8.46 7.02
N PHE A 141 -5.72 -7.83 6.46
CA PHE A 141 -6.34 -8.20 5.19
C PHE A 141 -5.91 -7.27 4.07
N ALA A 142 -5.80 -7.80 2.85
CA ALA A 142 -5.45 -7.01 1.67
C ALA A 142 -6.45 -5.86 1.51
N ASN A 143 -5.96 -4.62 1.50
CA ASN A 143 -6.78 -3.40 1.41
C ASN A 143 -7.86 -3.28 2.51
N GLY A 144 -7.74 -4.04 3.60
CA GLY A 144 -8.76 -4.16 4.64
C GLY A 144 -10.05 -4.86 4.20
N GLU A 145 -9.98 -5.69 3.17
CA GLU A 145 -11.11 -6.47 2.64
C GLU A 145 -10.91 -7.97 2.96
N PRO A 146 -11.61 -8.53 3.97
CA PRO A 146 -11.62 -9.97 4.19
C PRO A 146 -12.34 -10.68 3.03
N ARG A 147 -11.82 -11.85 2.63
CA ARG A 147 -12.33 -12.67 1.51
C ARG A 147 -12.55 -14.12 1.93
#